data_AF-A0A7C5CAM8-F1
#
_entry.id   AF-A0A7C5CAM8-F1
#
_cell.length_a   1.000
_cell.length_b   1.000
_cell.length_c   1.000
_cell.angle_alpha   90.00
_cell.angle_beta   90.00
_cell.angle_gamma   90.00
#
_symmetry.space_group_name_H-M   'P 1'
#
loop_
_entity.id
_entity.type
_entity.pdbx_description
1 polymer ?
#
loop_
_entity_poly.entity_id
_entity_poly.type
_entity_poly.pdbx_seq_one_letter_code
_entity_poly.pdbx_strand_id
1 'polypeptide(L)'
;VYAKPEFVSTQSLKDLFTQPSRQDSRAYRDYRHYLLETSQITGGFYSARGRRRLLRQVVDMMLAADDPYDALSSGTAAPRQHLQLVT
;
A
#
# COMPACT_ATOMS: atom_id res chain seq x y z
N VAL A 1 -2.98 4.45 9.38
CA VAL A 1 -3.77 3.24 9.05
C VAL A 1 -4.78 2.92 10.14
N TYR A 2 -4.36 2.88 11.41
CA TYR A 2 -5.21 2.46 12.53
C TYR A 2 -6.42 3.37 12.77
N ALA A 3 -7.46 2.80 13.39
CA ALA A 3 -8.65 3.48 13.88
C ALA A 3 -9.46 4.29 12.84
N LYS A 4 -9.30 3.98 11.54
CA LYS A 4 -10.19 4.53 10.51
C LYS A 4 -11.58 3.89 10.64
N PRO A 5 -12.67 4.66 10.82
CA PRO A 5 -14.03 4.14 11.02
C PRO A 5 -14.48 3.15 9.93
N GLU A 6 -13.96 3.31 8.71
CA GLU A 6 -14.27 2.46 7.57
C GLU A 6 -13.63 1.06 7.67
N PHE A 7 -12.60 0.90 8.52
CA PHE A 7 -11.77 -0.32 8.63
C PHE A 7 -11.81 -0.98 10.00
N VAL A 8 -12.40 -0.33 11.01
CA VAL A 8 -12.52 -0.88 12.36
C VAL A 8 -13.98 -1.10 12.71
N SER A 9 -14.29 -2.26 13.29
CA SER A 9 -15.63 -2.48 13.83
C SER A 9 -15.79 -1.75 15.16
N THR A 10 -16.93 -1.10 15.34
CA THR A 10 -17.34 -0.50 16.62
C THR A 10 -18.21 -1.46 17.45
N GLN A 11 -18.45 -2.69 16.97
CA GLN A 11 -19.22 -3.69 17.71
C GLN A 11 -18.50 -4.09 18.99
N SER A 12 -19.27 -4.44 20.02
CA SER A 12 -18.73 -5.14 21.18
C SER A 12 -18.12 -6.48 20.73
N LEU A 13 -17.18 -7.02 21.51
CA LEU A 13 -16.57 -8.32 21.19
C LEU A 13 -17.62 -9.43 21.07
N LYS A 14 -18.63 -9.44 21.95
CA LYS A 14 -19.71 -10.43 21.91
C LYS A 14 -20.48 -10.36 20.59
N ASP A 15 -20.85 -9.15 20.16
CA ASP A 15 -21.64 -8.97 18.95
C ASP A 15 -20.82 -9.26 17.70
N LEU A 16 -19.53 -8.89 17.71
CA LEU A 16 -18.60 -9.18 16.61
C LEU A 16 -18.48 -10.69 16.34
N PHE A 17 -18.35 -11.51 17.39
CA PHE A 17 -18.23 -12.96 17.25
C PHE A 17 -19.58 -13.65 16.97
N THR A 18 -20.70 -13.02 17.34
CA THR A 18 -22.04 -13.58 17.08
C THR A 18 -22.49 -13.27 15.66
N GLN A 19 -22.38 -12.01 15.23
CA GLN A 19 -22.81 -11.54 13.92
C GLN A 19 -21.96 -10.33 13.50
N PRO A 20 -20.83 -10.54 12.83
CA PRO A 20 -19.95 -9.44 12.41
C PRO A 20 -20.62 -8.58 11.34
N SER A 21 -20.55 -7.26 11.51
CA SER A 21 -20.97 -6.31 10.49
C SER A 21 -20.08 -6.43 9.25
N ARG A 22 -20.69 -6.34 8.07
CA ARG A 22 -19.94 -6.37 6.81
C ARG A 22 -19.07 -5.12 6.69
N GLN A 23 -17.77 -5.32 6.50
CA GLN A 23 -16.83 -4.22 6.29
C GLN A 23 -16.98 -3.59 4.90
N ASP A 24 -16.63 -2.29 4.80
CA ASP A 24 -16.65 -1.57 3.53
C ASP A 24 -15.48 -2.02 2.62
N SER A 25 -15.77 -3.01 1.79
CA SER A 25 -14.79 -3.52 0.83
C SER A 25 -14.35 -2.49 -0.21
N ARG A 26 -15.16 -1.47 -0.51
CA ARG A 26 -14.81 -0.43 -1.49
C ARG A 26 -13.81 0.53 -0.87
N ALA A 27 -14.11 1.06 0.30
CA ALA A 27 -13.18 1.91 1.06
C ALA A 27 -11.83 1.19 1.26
N TYR A 28 -11.85 -0.11 1.55
CA TYR A 28 -10.61 -0.89 1.71
C TYR A 28 -9.80 -0.95 0.40
N ARG A 29 -10.45 -1.20 -0.74
CA ARG A 29 -9.78 -1.24 -2.04
C ARG A 29 -9.18 0.12 -2.39
N ASP A 30 -9.94 1.20 -2.24
CA ASP A 30 -9.49 2.56 -2.54
C ASP A 30 -8.27 2.92 -1.69
N TYR A 31 -8.32 2.64 -0.39
CA TYR A 31 -7.19 2.86 0.50
C TYR A 31 -5.97 1.98 0.15
N ARG A 32 -6.21 0.72 -0.23
CA ARG A 32 -5.14 -0.18 -0.66
C ARG A 32 -4.47 0.30 -1.94
N HIS A 33 -5.23 0.77 -2.93
CA HIS A 33 -4.70 1.36 -4.15
C HIS A 33 -3.83 2.58 -3.83
N TYR A 34 -4.37 3.50 -3.02
CA TYR A 34 -3.62 4.66 -2.56
C TYR A 34 -2.28 4.29 -1.89
N LEU A 35 -2.27 3.30 -0.98
CA LEU A 35 -1.04 2.87 -0.32
C LEU A 35 -0.03 2.25 -1.29
N LEU A 36 -0.49 1.44 -2.25
CA LEU A 36 0.38 0.83 -3.27
C LEU A 36 0.98 1.86 -4.23
N GLU A 37 0.24 2.93 -4.52
CA GLU A 37 0.69 4.02 -5.39
C GLU A 37 1.61 5.00 -4.68
N THR A 38 1.49 5.15 -3.35
CA THR A 38 2.26 6.17 -2.61
C THR A 38 3.38 5.62 -1.74
N SER A 39 3.12 4.62 -0.89
CA SER A 39 3.99 4.33 0.26
C SER A 39 4.48 2.89 0.35
N GLN A 40 3.83 1.96 -0.34
CA GLN A 40 4.23 0.55 -0.33
C GLN A 40 5.18 0.25 -1.49
N ILE A 41 6.40 -0.13 -1.13
CA ILE A 41 7.45 -0.50 -2.08
C ILE A 41 7.68 -2.00 -1.98
N THR A 42 7.88 -2.65 -3.13
CA THR A 42 8.07 -4.10 -3.13
C THR A 42 9.46 -4.47 -2.59
N GLY A 43 9.49 -5.36 -1.61
CA GLY A 43 10.74 -5.82 -1.00
C GLY A 43 10.53 -6.14 0.48
N GLY A 44 11.59 -6.03 1.28
CA GLY A 44 11.46 -6.21 2.72
C GLY A 44 12.74 -5.85 3.46
N PHE A 45 12.59 -5.43 4.71
CA PHE A 45 13.71 -5.01 5.54
C PHE A 45 14.51 -6.19 6.09
N TYR A 46 13.84 -7.26 6.52
CA TYR A 46 14.45 -8.31 7.34
C TYR A 46 15.34 -9.29 6.56
N SER A 47 14.97 -9.65 5.33
CA SER A 47 15.74 -10.63 4.55
C SER A 47 16.71 -9.98 3.57
N ALA A 48 17.88 -10.59 3.39
CA ALA A 48 18.85 -10.13 2.39
C ALA A 48 18.26 -10.12 0.97
N ARG A 49 17.38 -11.07 0.64
CA ARG A 49 16.65 -11.10 -0.64
C ARG A 49 15.65 -9.93 -0.73
N GLY A 50 14.92 -9.66 0.35
CA GLY A 50 13.97 -8.55 0.43
C GLY A 50 14.64 -7.19 0.25
N ARG A 51 15.78 -6.97 0.93
CA ARG A 51 16.54 -5.72 0.83
C ARG A 51 17.09 -5.52 -0.58
N ARG A 52 17.64 -6.57 -1.19
CA ARG A 52 18.10 -6.52 -2.60
C ARG A 52 16.99 -6.19 -3.59
N ARG A 53 15.74 -6.59 -3.32
CA ARG A 53 14.59 -6.20 -4.16
C ARG A 53 14.20 -4.74 -3.93
N LEU A 54 14.16 -4.30 -2.67
CA LEU A 54 13.82 -2.93 -2.29
C LEU A 54 14.80 -1.89 -2.86
N LEU A 55 16.11 -2.14 -2.72
CA LEU A 55 17.17 -1.22 -3.11
C LEU A 55 17.20 -0.93 -4.62
N ARG A 56 16.62 -1.81 -5.45
CA ARG A 56 16.51 -1.59 -6.90
C ARG A 56 15.55 -0.47 -7.29
N GLN A 57 14.67 -0.05 -6.38
CA GLN A 57 13.64 0.96 -6.66
C GLN A 57 13.79 2.18 -5.73
N VAL A 58 14.18 1.97 -4.48
CA VAL A 58 14.26 3.06 -3.48
C VAL A 58 15.22 4.17 -3.87
N VAL A 59 16.36 3.85 -4.50
CA VAL A 59 17.35 4.88 -4.86
C VAL A 59 16.77 5.85 -5.88
N ASP A 60 16.14 5.34 -6.93
CA ASP A 60 15.48 6.17 -7.95
C ASP A 60 14.36 7.01 -7.33
N MET A 61 13.60 6.45 -6.38
CA MET A 61 12.57 7.19 -5.66
C MET A 61 13.12 8.31 -4.77
N MET A 62 14.29 8.12 -4.14
CA MET A 62 14.92 9.14 -3.30
C MET A 62 15.51 10.30 -4.12
N LEU A 63 15.80 10.08 -5.39
CA LEU A 63 16.40 11.05 -6.30
C LEU A 63 15.37 11.72 -7.23
N ALA A 64 14.12 11.24 -7.25
CA ALA A 64 13.05 11.82 -8.04
C ALA A 64 12.73 13.25 -7.57
N ALA A 65 12.35 14.11 -8.52
CA ALA A 65 11.96 15.48 -8.22
C ALA A 65 10.64 15.56 -7.43
N ASP A 66 9.70 14.68 -7.78
CA ASP A 66 8.40 14.54 -7.13
C ASP A 66 8.34 13.23 -6.35
N ASP A 67 7.83 13.27 -5.13
CA ASP A 67 7.60 12.05 -4.37
C ASP A 67 6.33 11.32 -4.88
N PRO A 68 6.11 10.06 -4.48
CA PRO A 68 4.93 9.31 -4.94
C PRO A 68 3.57 9.92 -4.62
N TYR A 69 3.45 10.73 -3.56
CA TYR A 69 2.22 11.44 -3.20
C TYR A 69 1.99 12.62 -4.15
N ASP A 70 3.05 13.36 -4.48
CA ASP A 70 3.02 14.45 -5.45
C ASP A 70 2.69 13.92 -6.86
N ALA A 71 3.32 12.82 -7.25
CA ALA A 71 3.08 12.16 -8.54
C ALA A 71 1.64 11.65 -8.67
N LEU A 72 1.07 11.09 -7.58
CA LEU A 72 -0.33 10.67 -7.57
C LEU A 72 -1.29 11.87 -7.69
N SER A 73 -1.00 12.95 -6.94
CA SER A 73 -1.85 14.15 -6.92
C SER A 73 -1.84 14.90 -8.26
N SER A 74 -0.70 14.89 -8.96
CA SER A 74 -0.52 15.50 -10.29
C SER A 74 -0.95 14.59 -11.44
N GLY A 75 -1.35 13.34 -11.17
CA GLY A 75 -1.71 12.37 -12.21
C GLY A 75 -0.54 11.87 -13.05
N THR A 76 0.70 12.10 -12.60
CA THR A 76 1.94 11.71 -13.29
C THR A 76 2.57 10.44 -12.75
N ALA A 77 1.91 9.78 -11.79
CA ALA A 77 2.33 8.49 -11.24
C ALA A 77 2.49 7.45 -12.36
N ALA A 78 3.74 7.19 -12.77
CA ALA A 78 4.03 6.22 -13.81
C ALA A 78 3.50 4.83 -13.39
N PRO A 79 2.87 4.07 -14.30
CA PRO A 79 2.39 2.73 -13.98
C PRO A 79 3.58 1.86 -13.56
N ARG A 80 3.65 1.52 -12.27
CA ARG A 80 4.78 0.76 -11.73
C ARG A 80 4.83 -0.60 -12.40
N GLN A 81 5.86 -0.81 -13.23
CA GLN A 81 6.03 -2.03 -13.99
C GLN A 81 6.43 -3.16 -13.03
N HIS A 82 5.47 -4.02 -12.64
CA HIS A 82 5.67 -5.09 -11.66
C HIS A 82 6.26 -6.39 -12.23
N LEU A 83 6.59 -6.42 -13.52
CA LEU A 83 7.10 -7.60 -14.23
C LEU A 83 8.49 -7.34 -14.79
N GLN A 84 9.47 -8.14 -14.36
CA GLN A 84 10.70 -8.36 -15.10
C GLN A 84 10.67 -9.78 -15.67
N LEU A 85 10.69 -9.89 -16.99
CA LEU A 85 11.05 -11.13 -17.68
C LEU A 85 12.55 -11.34 -17.46
N VAL A 86 12.89 -12.45 -16.79
CA VAL A 86 14.27 -12.92 -16.69
C VAL A 86 14.37 -14.11 -17.63
N THR A 87 14.96 -13.88 -18.80
CA THR A 87 15.46 -14.93 -19.70
C THR A 87 16.91 -15.25 -19.38
#